data_AF-A0A081D6C4-F1
#
_entry.id   AF-A0A081D6C4-F1
#
_cell.length_a   1.000
_cell.length_b   1.000
_cell.length_c   1.000
_cell.angle_alpha   90.00
_cell.angle_beta   90.00
_cell.angle_gamma   90.00
#
_symmetry.space_group_name_H-M   'P 1'
#
loop_
_entity.id
_entity.type
_entity.pdbx_description
1 polymer ?
#
loop_
_entity_poly.entity_id
_entity_poly.type
_entity_poly.pdbx_seq_one_letter_code
_entity_poly.pdbx_strand_id
1 'polypeptide(L)' 'MAIDGGGIKGLFSASVLSRIEQGTGKKCGDYFDMIAGTSTGGLIALGIASGKDASKLVDLYKKTESQFSQPLIIEL' A
#
# COMPACT_ATOMS: atom_id res chain seq x y z
N MET A 1 3.29 -1.13 -14.41
CA MET A 1 2.26 -1.47 -13.40
C MET A 1 1.42 -0.23 -13.09
N ALA A 2 0.10 -0.38 -12.93
CA ALA A 2 -0.80 0.69 -12.52
C ALA A 2 -1.54 0.31 -11.23
N ILE A 3 -1.70 1.27 -10.31
CA ILE A 3 -2.34 1.07 -9.00
C ILE A 3 -3.40 2.13 -8.81
N ASP A 4 -4.66 1.70 -8.71
CA ASP A 4 -5.79 2.61 -8.49
C ASP A 4 -5.76 3.24 -7.09
N GLY A 5 -6.41 4.39 -6.98
CA GLY A 5 -6.72 5.02 -5.70
C GLY A 5 -7.81 4.25 -4.94
N GLY A 6 -7.99 4.56 -3.66
CA GLY A 6 -9.03 3.87 -2.88
C GLY A 6 -9.10 4.19 -1.38
N GLY A 7 -8.37 5.21 -0.89
CA GLY A 7 -8.31 5.53 0.53
C GLY A 7 -7.73 4.36 1.34
N ILE A 8 -8.43 3.94 2.40
CA ILE A 8 -7.99 2.81 3.21
C ILE A 8 -7.98 1.47 2.45
N LYS A 9 -8.74 1.35 1.36
CA LYS A 9 -8.74 0.16 0.49
C LYS A 9 -7.39 -0.07 -0.20
N GLY A 10 -6.46 0.89 -0.15
CA GLY A 10 -5.06 0.69 -0.55
C GLY A 10 -4.37 -0.46 0.20
N LEU A 11 -4.86 -0.84 1.39
CA LEU A 11 -4.40 -2.02 2.11
C LEU A 11 -4.52 -3.31 1.26
N PHE A 12 -5.58 -3.43 0.46
CA PHE A 12 -5.77 -4.57 -0.43
C PHE A 12 -4.69 -4.61 -1.50
N SER A 13 -4.49 -3.50 -2.22
CA SER A 13 -3.46 -3.38 -3.26
C SER A 13 -2.06 -3.67 -2.70
N ALA A 14 -1.70 -3.09 -1.55
CA ALA A 14 -0.41 -3.35 -0.89
C ALA A 14 -0.26 -4.84 -0.48
N SER A 15 -1.34 -5.48 -0.03
CA SER A 15 -1.34 -6.90 0.35
C SER A 15 -1.13 -7.82 -0.84
N VAL A 16 -1.77 -7.53 -1.99
CA VAL A 16 -1.55 -8.26 -3.24
C VAL A 16 -0.09 -8.16 -3.68
N LEU A 17 0.49 -6.96 -3.66
CA LEU A 17 1.90 -6.75 -4.00
C LEU A 17 2.84 -7.52 -3.04
N SER A 18 2.59 -7.46 -1.73
CA SER A 18 3.35 -8.22 -0.73
C SER A 18 3.30 -9.73 -1.00
N ARG A 19 2.14 -10.26 -1.42
CA ARG A 19 2.01 -11.67 -1.79
C ARG A 19 2.77 -12.02 -3.09
N ILE A 20 2.82 -11.10 -4.05
CA ILE A 20 3.62 -11.27 -5.27
C ILE A 20 5.12 -11.30 -4.92
N GLU A 21 5.60 -10.41 -4.07
CA GLU A 21 7.00 -10.42 -3.62
C GLU A 21 7.34 -11.72 -2.91
N GLN A 22 6.46 -12.22 -2.02
CA GLN A 22 6.65 -13.50 -1.35
C GLN A 22 6.70 -14.69 -2.33
N GLY A 23 5.81 -14.71 -3.31
CA GLY A 23 5.75 -15.80 -4.29
C GLY A 23 6.93 -15.82 -5.26
N THR A 24 7.54 -14.66 -5.50
CA THR A 24 8.58 -14.52 -6.52
C THR A 24 9.99 -14.28 -5.96
N GLY A 25 10.11 -13.92 -4.69
CA GLY A 25 11.38 -13.64 -4.02
C GLY A 25 12.08 -12.35 -4.49
N LYS A 26 11.44 -11.52 -5.32
CA LYS A 26 11.97 -10.21 -5.73
C LYS A 26 10.98 -9.10 -5.42
N LYS A 27 11.47 -7.88 -5.34
CA LYS A 27 10.65 -6.70 -5.05
C LYS A 27 9.79 -6.35 -6.26
N CYS A 28 8.60 -5.83 -6.02
CA CYS A 28 7.74 -5.35 -7.11
C CYS A 28 8.43 -4.25 -7.94
N GLY A 29 9.30 -3.45 -7.32
CA GLY A 29 10.09 -2.43 -8.02
C GLY A 29 11.05 -2.98 -9.07
N ASP A 30 11.49 -4.23 -8.91
CA ASP A 30 12.46 -4.85 -9.83
C ASP A 30 11.80 -5.52 -11.04
N TYR A 31 10.46 -5.59 -11.07
CA TYR A 31 9.70 -6.27 -12.14
C TYR A 31 9.18 -5.33 -13.22
N PHE A 32 9.07 -4.03 -12.94
CA PHE A 32 8.38 -3.10 -13.82
C PHE A 32 9.24 -1.88 -14.09
N ASP A 33 9.45 -1.59 -15.37
CA ASP A 33 10.17 -0.38 -15.81
C ASP A 33 9.42 0.92 -15.44
N MET A 34 8.11 0.82 -15.25
CA MET A 34 7.25 1.94 -14.86
C MET A 34 6.18 1.51 -13.87
N ILE A 35 6.00 2.32 -12.83
CA ILE A 35 4.96 2.17 -11.82
C ILE A 35 4.19 3.48 -11.72
N ALA A 36 2.89 3.43 -11.93
CA ALA A 36 2.00 4.57 -11.84
C ALA A 36 0.88 4.30 -10.83
N GLY A 37 0.36 5.36 -10.23
CA GLY A 37 -0.83 5.26 -9.40
C GLY A 37 -1.41 6.61 -9.04
N THR A 38 -2.69 6.61 -8.64
CA THR A 38 -3.45 7.82 -8.36
C THR A 38 -3.88 7.85 -6.88
N SER A 39 -3.77 9.00 -6.22
CA SER A 39 -4.11 9.14 -4.79
C SER A 39 -3.35 8.11 -3.93
N THR A 40 -4.04 7.29 -3.15
CA THR A 40 -3.50 6.14 -2.41
C THR A 40 -2.61 5.24 -3.25
N GLY A 41 -3.02 4.93 -4.49
CA GLY A 41 -2.22 4.13 -5.41
C GLY A 41 -0.92 4.81 -5.81
N GLY A 42 -0.89 6.15 -5.84
CA GLY A 42 0.31 6.94 -6.06
C GLY A 42 1.29 6.86 -4.90
N LEU A 43 0.79 6.89 -3.65
CA LEU A 43 1.64 6.68 -2.47
C LEU A 43 2.25 5.27 -2.45
N ILE A 44 1.47 4.25 -2.82
CA ILE A 44 1.96 2.89 -2.97
C ILE A 44 3.02 2.83 -4.09
N ALA A 45 2.73 3.41 -5.25
CA ALA A 45 3.65 3.44 -6.39
C ALA A 45 4.99 4.10 -6.04
N LEU A 46 4.97 5.24 -5.33
CA LEU A 46 6.17 5.90 -4.83
C LEU A 46 6.95 5.02 -3.86
N GLY A 47 6.25 4.33 -2.95
CA GLY A 47 6.87 3.41 -2.00
C GLY A 47 7.64 2.28 -2.69
N ILE A 48 7.00 1.63 -3.66
CA ILE A 48 7.62 0.55 -4.44
C ILE A 48 8.78 1.09 -5.29
N ALA A 49 8.59 2.21 -5.99
CA ALA A 49 9.64 2.84 -6.80
C ALA A 49 10.86 3.27 -5.95
N SER A 50 10.66 3.56 -4.66
CA SER A 50 11.74 3.86 -3.71
C SER A 50 12.42 2.60 -3.15
N GLY A 51 12.11 1.41 -3.66
CA GLY A 51 12.70 0.14 -3.24
C GLY A 51 12.18 -0.41 -1.90
N LYS A 52 11.06 0.11 -1.38
CA LYS A 52 10.44 -0.44 -0.16
C LYS A 52 9.79 -1.79 -0.47
N ASP A 53 9.91 -2.71 0.48
CA ASP A 53 9.14 -3.96 0.43
C ASP A 53 7.65 -3.64 0.55
N ALA A 54 6.82 -4.30 -0.25
CA ALA A 54 5.37 -4.10 -0.23
C ALA A 54 4.76 -4.44 1.14
N SER A 55 5.38 -5.33 1.92
CA SER A 55 5.02 -5.60 3.31
C SER A 55 5.05 -4.36 4.20
N LYS A 56 6.00 -3.44 3.99
CA LYS A 56 6.07 -2.17 4.73
C LYS A 56 4.93 -1.23 4.38
N LEU A 57 4.40 -1.31 3.16
CA LEU A 57 3.22 -0.56 2.75
C LEU A 57 1.96 -1.15 3.39
N VAL A 58 1.86 -2.47 3.53
CA VAL A 58 0.79 -3.12 4.29
C VAL A 58 0.78 -2.63 5.74
N ASP A 59 1.94 -2.63 6.40
CA ASP A 59 2.07 -2.16 7.79
C ASP A 59 1.67 -0.68 7.94
N LEU A 60 2.08 0.16 6.98
CA LEU A 60 1.70 1.57 6.93
C LEU A 60 0.17 1.73 6.94
N TYR A 61 -0.53 1.06 6.02
CA TYR A 61 -1.98 1.19 5.90
C TYR A 61 -2.74 0.59 7.08
N LYS A 62 -2.28 -0.52 7.67
CA LYS A 62 -2.86 -1.07 8.91
C LYS A 62 -2.75 -0.10 10.09
N LYS A 63 -1.60 0.57 10.21
CA LYS A 63 -1.40 1.59 11.25
C LYS A 63 -2.33 2.79 11.03
N THR A 64 -2.47 3.23 9.78
CA THR A 64 -3.39 4.30 9.41
C THR A 64 -4.84 3.93 9.74
N GLU A 65 -5.28 2.72 9.41
CA GLU A 65 -6.62 2.22 9.80
C GLU A 65 -6.83 2.32 11.31
N SER A 66 -5.91 1.80 12.11
CA SER A 66 -6.00 1.86 13.57
C SER A 66 -6.06 3.28 14.13
N GLN A 67 -5.47 4.27 13.45
CA GLN A 67 -5.49 5.66 13.88
C GLN A 67 -6.84 6.35 13.55
N PHE A 68 -7.49 5.96 12.46
CA PHE A 68 -8.77 6.53 12.03
C PHE A 68 -10.00 5.73 12.51
N SER A 69 -9.81 4.51 13.02
CA SER A 69 -10.87 3.67 13.60
C SER A 69 -11.11 3.90 15.10
N GLN A 70 -10.52 4.94 15.70
CA GLN A 70 -10.89 5.32 17.08
C GLN A 70 -12.35 5.79 17.09
N PRO A 71 -13.24 5.20 17.91
CA PRO A 71 -14.62 5.62 17.98
C PRO A 71 -14.68 7.09 18.44
N LEU A 72 -15.41 7.91 17.70
CA LEU A 72 -15.79 9.26 18.13
C LEU A 72 -16.64 9.09 19.39
N ILE A 73 -16.04 9.23 20.58
CA ILE A 73 -16.82 9.42 21.81
C ILE A 73 -17.43 10.82 21.69
N ILE A 74 -18.67 10.90 21.23
CA ILE A 74 -19.48 12.09 21.40
C ILE A 74 -19.94 12.04 22.87
N GLU A 75 -19.23 12.73 23.76
CA GLU A 75 -19.83 13.13 25.05
C GLU A 75 -20.93 14.14 24.73
N LEU A 76 -22.18 13.70 24.84
CA LEU A 76 -23.37 14.55 24.94
C LEU A 76 -23.58 14.95 26.40
#